data_AF-A0A2V9V4Y0-F1
#
_entry.id   AF-A0A2V9V4Y0-F1
#
_cell.length_a   1.000
_cell.length_b   1.000
_cell.length_c   1.000
_cell.angle_alpha   90.00
_cell.angle_beta   90.00
_cell.angle_gamma   90.00
#
_symmetry.space_group_name_H-M   'P 1'
#
loop_
_entity.id
_entity.type
_entity.pdbx_description
1 polymer ?
#
loop_
_entity_poly.entity_id
_entity_poly.type
_entity_poly.pdbx_seq_one_letter_code
_entity_poly.pdbx_strand_id
1 'polypeptide(L)'
;MDQTTGRMLNPNMEYYRLAGLNDIPELVVHMMTGKGYDERGVIGLGEPPVISPGAAISNAVANAIGVRVPFLPLTPDRVLAALGQKAGA
;
A
#
# COMPACT_ATOMS: atom_id res chain seq x y z
N MET A 1 -1.00 18.88 -6.10
CA MET A 1 -1.65 20.00 -6.79
C MET A 1 -0.91 21.26 -6.40
N ASP A 2 -0.64 22.15 -7.34
CA ASP A 2 -0.07 23.46 -7.06
C ASP A 2 -1.05 24.25 -6.18
N GLN A 3 -0.57 24.78 -5.05
CA GLN A 3 -1.44 25.40 -4.04
C GLN A 3 -2.03 26.74 -4.49
N THR A 4 -1.34 27.46 -5.38
CA THR A 4 -1.77 28.78 -5.86
C THR A 4 -2.71 28.67 -7.06
N THR A 5 -2.39 27.82 -8.02
CA THR A 5 -3.08 27.74 -9.31
C THR A 5 -4.04 26.55 -9.43
N GLY A 6 -3.99 25.59 -8.51
CA GLY A 6 -4.81 24.37 -8.56
C GLY A 6 -4.39 23.37 -9.65
N ARG A 7 -3.28 23.60 -10.36
CA ARG A 7 -2.82 22.71 -11.43
C ARG A 7 -2.29 21.39 -10.86
N MET A 8 -2.62 20.27 -11.50
CA MET A 8 -2.01 18.98 -11.18
C MET A 8 -0.51 19.02 -11.51
N LEU A 9 0.32 18.55 -10.57
CA LEU A 9 1.77 18.61 -10.71
C LEU A 9 2.35 17.42 -11.48
N ASN A 10 1.62 16.30 -11.51
CA ASN A 10 2.04 15.05 -12.15
C ASN A 10 0.93 14.40 -13.00
N PRO A 11 0.28 15.12 -13.95
CA PRO A 11 -0.80 14.57 -14.77
C PRO A 11 -0.27 13.71 -15.94
N ASN A 12 0.72 12.86 -15.69
CA ASN A 12 1.35 12.01 -16.69
C ASN A 12 1.93 10.73 -16.06
N MET A 13 2.29 9.77 -16.90
CA MET A 13 2.80 8.46 -16.46
C MET A 13 4.29 8.49 -16.04
N GLU A 14 4.99 9.61 -16.22
CA GLU A 14 6.39 9.74 -15.81
C GLU A 14 6.48 10.07 -14.32
N TYR A 15 5.67 11.03 -13.86
CA TYR A 15 5.68 11.53 -12.48
C TYR A 15 4.57 10.94 -11.59
N TYR A 16 3.49 10.41 -12.17
CA TYR A 16 2.54 9.58 -11.43
C TYR A 16 3.02 8.13 -11.46
N ARG A 17 3.82 7.76 -10.45
CA ARG A 17 4.44 6.44 -10.40
C ARG A 17 3.39 5.34 -10.20
N LEU A 18 3.27 4.47 -11.18
CA LEU A 18 2.58 3.19 -11.08
C LEU A 18 3.61 2.09 -10.79
N ALA A 19 3.20 1.08 -10.04
CA ALA A 19 4.02 -0.11 -9.82
C ALA A 19 4.25 -0.83 -11.17
N GLY A 20 5.51 -1.05 -11.52
CA GLY A 20 5.91 -1.88 -12.65
C GLY A 20 6.04 -3.35 -12.26
N LEU A 21 6.42 -4.20 -13.23
CA LEU A 21 6.56 -5.64 -13.01
C LEU A 21 7.55 -6.00 -11.90
N ASN A 22 8.61 -5.21 -11.73
CA ASN A 22 9.63 -5.46 -10.70
C ASN A 22 9.23 -4.98 -9.30
N ASP A 23 8.15 -4.20 -9.17
CA ASP A 23 7.66 -3.71 -7.88
C ASP A 23 6.65 -4.68 -7.25
N ILE A 24 6.08 -5.59 -8.04
CA ILE A 24 5.07 -6.54 -7.60
C ILE A 24 5.74 -7.87 -7.24
N PRO A 25 5.72 -8.29 -5.96
CA PRO A 25 6.27 -9.58 -5.55
C PRO A 25 5.35 -10.74 -5.98
N GLU A 26 5.77 -11.98 -5.69
CA GLU A 26 4.90 -13.15 -5.81
C GLU A 26 3.61 -12.96 -4.98
N LEU A 27 2.46 -13.15 -5.64
CA LEU A 27 1.16 -13.11 -5.00
C LEU A 27 0.65 -14.53 -4.78
N VAL A 28 0.65 -14.97 -3.53
CA VAL A 28 0.07 -16.26 -3.14
C VAL A 28 -1.41 -16.07 -2.83
N VAL A 29 -2.26 -16.75 -3.59
CA VAL A 29 -3.73 -16.64 -3.46
C VAL A 29 -4.28 -17.86 -2.76
N HIS A 30 -4.96 -17.64 -1.64
CA HIS A 30 -5.70 -18.67 -0.92
C HIS A 30 -7.20 -18.39 -1.02
N MET A 31 -7.90 -19.21 -1.78
CA MET A 31 -9.36 -19.10 -1.92
C MET A 31 -10.05 -19.78 -0.75
N MET A 32 -11.02 -19.11 -0.16
CA MET A 32 -11.90 -19.71 0.84
C MET A 32 -12.97 -20.54 0.13
N THR A 33 -12.79 -21.86 0.11
CA THR A 33 -13.71 -22.81 -0.55
C THR A 33 -14.09 -23.93 0.42
N GLY A 34 -15.18 -24.63 0.11
CA GLY A 34 -15.65 -25.79 0.86
C GLY A 34 -16.98 -25.55 1.59
N LYS A 35 -17.43 -26.60 2.32
CA LYS A 35 -18.72 -26.61 3.02
C LYS A 35 -18.86 -25.38 3.92
N GLY A 36 -19.99 -24.68 3.80
CA GLY A 36 -20.28 -23.42 4.51
C GLY A 36 -19.78 -22.13 3.81
N TYR A 37 -18.73 -22.20 2.99
CA TYR A 37 -18.34 -21.10 2.10
C TYR A 37 -19.11 -21.16 0.78
N ASP A 38 -19.13 -22.34 0.16
CA ASP A 38 -19.76 -22.56 -1.14
C ASP A 38 -21.29 -22.38 -1.09
N GLU A 39 -21.91 -22.64 0.06
CA GLU A 39 -23.35 -22.47 0.31
C GLU A 39 -23.81 -21.01 0.21
N ARG A 40 -22.89 -20.04 0.35
CA ARG A 40 -23.20 -18.61 0.24
C ARG A 40 -23.39 -18.16 -1.20
N GLY A 41 -23.04 -19.01 -2.18
CA GLY A 41 -23.06 -18.67 -3.59
C GLY A 41 -21.96 -17.68 -3.97
N VAL A 42 -22.12 -17.06 -5.14
CA VAL A 42 -21.14 -16.12 -5.69
C VAL A 42 -21.19 -14.79 -4.93
N ILE A 43 -20.02 -14.28 -4.57
CA ILE A 43 -19.84 -12.97 -3.92
C ILE A 43 -18.91 -12.08 -4.74
N GLY A 44 -19.03 -10.77 -4.54
CA GLY A 44 -18.12 -9.79 -5.16
C GLY A 44 -16.70 -9.90 -4.62
N LEU A 45 -15.71 -9.97 -5.52
CA LEU A 45 -14.28 -10.10 -5.17
C LEU A 45 -13.38 -9.06 -5.86
N GLY A 46 -13.92 -8.15 -6.67
CA GLY A 46 -13.09 -7.17 -7.39
C GLY A 46 -12.35 -6.18 -6.47
N GLU A 47 -13.05 -5.63 -5.48
CA GLU A 47 -12.52 -4.61 -4.56
C GLU A 47 -11.86 -5.16 -3.28
N PRO A 48 -12.35 -6.24 -2.63
CA PRO A 48 -11.77 -6.70 -1.36
C PRO A 48 -10.24 -6.90 -1.36
N PRO A 49 -9.61 -7.42 -2.44
CA PRO A 49 -8.16 -7.55 -2.50
C PRO A 49 -7.38 -6.22 -2.50
N VAL A 50 -7.99 -5.08 -2.83
CA VAL A 50 -7.30 -3.76 -2.81
C VAL A 50 -7.35 -3.08 -1.43
N ILE A 51 -8.25 -3.50 -0.54
CA ILE A 51 -8.49 -2.82 0.75
C ILE A 51 -7.38 -3.11 1.75
N SER A 52 -7.02 -4.38 1.92
CA SER A 52 -6.08 -4.83 2.96
C SER A 52 -4.58 -4.62 2.68
N PRO A 53 -4.07 -4.62 1.43
CA PRO A 53 -2.64 -4.55 1.16
C PRO A 53 -1.93 -3.32 1.75
N GLY A 54 -2.54 -2.13 1.69
CA GLY A 54 -1.92 -0.91 2.22
C GLY A 54 -1.62 -1.00 3.72
N ALA A 55 -2.55 -1.59 4.49
CA ALA A 55 -2.37 -1.82 5.93
C ALA A 55 -1.34 -2.94 6.19
N ALA A 56 -1.41 -4.05 5.46
CA ALA A 56 -0.48 -5.16 5.59
C ALA A 56 0.97 -4.73 5.33
N ILE A 57 1.21 -3.99 4.23
CA ILE A 57 2.54 -3.46 3.87
C ILE A 57 3.03 -2.46 4.92
N SER A 58 2.17 -1.54 5.38
CA SER A 58 2.55 -0.59 6.46
C SER A 58 2.96 -1.29 7.75
N ASN A 59 2.27 -2.37 8.12
CA ASN A 59 2.64 -3.21 9.27
C ASN A 59 3.95 -3.96 9.06
N ALA A 60 4.18 -4.52 7.86
CA ALA A 60 5.44 -5.18 7.53
C ALA A 60 6.63 -4.21 7.61
N VAL A 61 6.48 -3.00 7.08
CA VAL A 61 7.52 -1.96 7.16
C VAL A 61 7.77 -1.56 8.61
N ALA A 62 6.73 -1.28 9.40
CA ALA A 62 6.90 -0.93 10.81
C ALA A 62 7.57 -2.05 11.63
N ASN A 63 7.25 -3.31 11.33
CA ASN A 63 7.92 -4.47 11.91
C ASN A 63 9.40 -4.54 11.52
N ALA A 64 9.74 -4.23 10.26
CA ALA A 64 11.11 -4.27 9.77
C ALA A 64 12.01 -3.15 10.33
N ILE A 65 11.50 -1.92 10.46
CA ILE A 65 12.29 -0.75 10.89
C ILE A 65 12.11 -0.41 12.38
N GLY A 66 11.12 -1.02 13.03
CA GLY A 66 10.80 -0.80 14.44
C GLY A 66 10.33 0.63 14.75
N VAL A 67 9.72 1.32 13.79
CA VAL A 67 9.03 2.62 13.94
C VAL A 67 7.89 2.70 12.92
N ARG A 68 6.78 3.35 13.29
CA ARG A 68 5.62 3.49 12.42
C ARG A 68 5.81 4.67 11.46
N VAL A 69 5.56 4.45 10.17
CA VAL A 69 5.32 5.53 9.19
C VAL A 69 3.80 5.76 9.13
N PRO A 70 3.26 6.88 9.63
CA PRO A 70 1.82 7.04 9.84
C PRO A 70 1.03 7.44 8.57
N PHE A 71 1.66 7.52 7.41
CA PHE A 71 1.02 7.99 6.18
C PHE A 71 1.41 7.15 4.96
N LEU A 72 0.42 6.84 4.12
CA LEU A 72 0.63 6.31 2.76
C LEU A 72 0.65 7.45 1.74
N PRO A 73 1.36 7.30 0.60
CA PRO A 73 2.31 6.22 0.28
C PRO A 73 3.58 6.26 1.16
N LEU A 74 4.23 5.10 1.32
CA LEU A 74 5.49 4.91 2.07
C LEU A 74 6.70 5.35 1.22
N THR A 75 6.75 6.62 0.84
CA THR A 75 7.88 7.14 0.04
C THR A 75 9.20 7.05 0.83
N PRO A 76 10.36 6.93 0.14
CA PRO A 76 11.66 6.91 0.80
C PRO A 76 11.85 8.06 1.80
N ASP A 77 11.48 9.29 1.42
CA ASP A 77 11.57 10.46 2.30
C ASP A 77 10.77 10.30 3.61
N ARG A 78 9.56 9.71 3.54
CA ARG A 78 8.72 9.48 4.72
C ARG A 78 9.29 8.39 5.61
N VAL A 79 9.87 7.34 5.02
CA VAL A 79 10.54 6.26 5.76
C VAL A 79 11.80 6.80 6.45
N LEU A 80 12.63 7.57 5.72
CA LEU A 80 13.83 8.20 6.26
C LEU A 80 13.50 9.20 7.38
N ALA A 81 12.44 10.00 7.22
CA ALA A 81 11.98 10.91 8.27
C ALA A 81 11.56 10.17 9.54
N ALA A 82 10.83 9.05 9.41
CA ALA A 82 10.44 8.23 10.58
C ALA A 82 11.65 7.60 11.28
N LEU A 83 12.64 7.12 10.52
CA LEU A 83 13.91 6.61 11.06
C LEU A 83 14.71 7.70 11.79
N GLY A 84 14.76 8.91 11.23
CA GLY A 84 15.43 10.06 11.85
C GLY A 84 14.83 10.46 13.19
N GLN A 85 13.50 10.40 13.33
CA GLN A 85 12.82 10.68 14.60
C GLN A 85 13.16 9.64 15.69
N LYS A 86 13.34 8.38 15.31
CA LYS A 86 13.76 7.30 16.23
C LYS A 86 15.18 7.50 16.76
N ALA A 87 16.10 8.00 15.93
CA ALA A 87 17.51 8.19 16.32
C ALA A 87 17.73 9.35 17.31
N GLY A 88 16.77 10.28 17.42
CA GLY A 88 16.81 11.38 18.38
C GLY A 88 16.07 11.13 19.69
N ALA A 89 15.53 9.92 19.89
CA ALA A 89 14.78 9.50 21.08
C ALA A 89 15.60 8.57 21.99
#